data_AF-A0A840YCR7-F1
#
_entry.id   AF-A0A840YCR7-F1
#
_cell.length_a   1.000
_cell.length_b   1.000
_cell.length_c   1.000
_cell.angle_alpha   90.00
_cell.angle_beta   90.00
_cell.angle_gamma   90.00
#
_symmetry.space_group_name_H-M   'P 1'
#
loop_
_entity.id
_entity.type
_entity.pdbx_description
1 polymer ?
#
loop_
_entity_poly.entity_id
_entity_poly.type
_entity_poly.pdbx_seq_one_letter_code
_entity_poly.pdbx_strand_id
1 'polypeptide(L)'
;MRDEERGATIPGESTTFVVTVNGEGARCDLVIGLEGVHEALLRALWSGPREALPRDLAEHLASLREPAAWAVHGAGDGQPFWHWWAGLGERSVSVQRLTGPMPFLPSAKAALQEAVTALISCAADLRLAVEQRRGALRICRDNEAR
;
A
#
# COMPACT_ATOMS: atom_id res chain seq x y z
N MET A 1 -26.38 -14.79 16.68
CA MET A 1 -25.00 -14.69 17.18
C MET A 1 -24.36 -16.05 17.03
N ARG A 2 -23.38 -16.19 16.13
CA ARG A 2 -22.37 -17.26 15.99
C ARG A 2 -21.92 -17.36 14.52
N ASP A 3 -20.98 -16.53 14.14
CA ASP A 3 -20.07 -16.76 12.99
C ASP A 3 -18.78 -15.90 13.13
N GLU A 4 -18.42 -15.52 14.38
CA GLU A 4 -17.29 -14.62 14.67
C GLU A 4 -15.95 -15.34 14.91
N GLU A 5 -15.87 -16.66 14.72
CA GLU A 5 -14.65 -17.44 14.99
C GLU A 5 -14.20 -18.31 13.81
N ARG A 6 -14.32 -17.83 12.57
CA ARG A 6 -13.41 -18.31 11.53
C ARG A 6 -12.10 -17.56 11.69
N GLY A 7 -11.28 -18.02 12.65
CA GLY A 7 -9.92 -17.54 12.82
C GLY A 7 -9.20 -17.48 11.47
N ALA A 8 -8.44 -16.42 11.23
CA ALA A 8 -7.74 -16.23 9.96
C ALA A 8 -6.99 -17.50 9.61
N THR A 9 -7.43 -18.23 8.59
CA THR A 9 -6.59 -19.27 8.03
C THR A 9 -5.44 -18.55 7.34
N ILE A 10 -4.21 -18.96 7.68
CA ILE A 10 -3.00 -18.46 7.03
C ILE A 10 -3.25 -18.56 5.52
N PRO A 11 -3.08 -17.47 4.76
CA PRO A 11 -3.30 -17.50 3.32
C PRO A 11 -2.48 -18.59 2.63
N GLY A 12 -3.12 -19.38 1.77
CA GLY A 12 -2.45 -20.43 1.01
C GLY A 12 -1.53 -19.87 -0.08
N GLU A 13 -0.66 -20.72 -0.63
CA GLU A 13 0.38 -20.34 -1.60
C GLU A 13 -0.14 -19.71 -2.90
N SER A 14 -1.37 -20.04 -3.31
CA SER A 14 -2.02 -19.49 -4.51
C SER A 14 -2.85 -18.23 -4.26
N THR A 15 -2.85 -17.72 -3.03
CA THR A 15 -3.63 -16.54 -2.65
C THR A 15 -3.06 -15.30 -3.33
N THR A 16 -3.91 -14.49 -3.95
CA THR A 16 -3.48 -13.21 -4.54
C THR A 16 -3.60 -12.10 -3.51
N PHE A 17 -2.60 -11.22 -3.47
CA PHE A 17 -2.58 -10.05 -2.62
C PHE A 17 -2.33 -8.78 -3.42
N VAL A 18 -2.87 -7.70 -2.91
CA VAL A 18 -2.46 -6.33 -3.25
C VAL A 18 -1.57 -5.82 -2.12
N VAL A 19 -0.38 -5.36 -2.46
CA VAL A 19 0.55 -4.69 -1.54
C VAL A 19 0.61 -3.22 -1.92
N THR A 20 0.21 -2.33 -1.04
CA THR A 20 0.24 -0.89 -1.27
C THR A 20 1.22 -0.23 -0.32
N VAL A 21 2.19 0.47 -0.89
CA VAL A 21 3.15 1.30 -0.16
C VAL A 21 2.69 2.74 -0.30
N ASN A 22 2.46 3.41 0.81
CA ASN A 22 2.11 4.82 0.87
C ASN A 22 3.31 5.64 1.35
N GLY A 23 3.37 6.90 0.91
CA GLY A 23 4.43 7.85 1.24
C GLY A 23 5.40 8.07 0.07
N GLU A 24 6.65 8.39 0.37
CA GLU A 24 7.69 8.50 -0.65
C GLU A 24 7.93 7.16 -1.34
N GLY A 25 8.03 7.15 -2.67
CA GLY A 25 8.11 5.91 -3.44
C GLY A 25 6.80 5.10 -3.47
N ALA A 26 5.65 5.76 -3.24
CA ALA A 26 4.34 5.11 -3.24
C ALA A 26 4.11 4.26 -4.50
N ARG A 27 3.55 3.07 -4.29
CA ARG A 27 3.27 2.11 -5.36
C ARG A 27 2.28 1.05 -4.91
N CYS A 28 1.76 0.30 -5.87
CA CYS A 28 0.87 -0.81 -5.63
C CYS A 28 1.29 -2.01 -6.46
N ASP A 29 1.42 -3.17 -5.82
CA ASP A 29 1.90 -4.41 -6.42
C ASP A 29 0.84 -5.52 -6.25
N LEU A 30 0.57 -6.26 -7.33
CA LEU A 30 -0.18 -7.51 -7.29
C LEU A 30 0.80 -8.69 -7.20
N VAL A 31 0.64 -9.52 -6.18
CA VAL A 31 1.54 -10.64 -5.87
C VAL A 31 0.78 -11.91 -5.52
N ILE A 32 1.43 -13.06 -5.69
CA ILE A 32 0.89 -14.37 -5.32
C ILE A 32 1.65 -14.88 -4.10
N GLY A 33 0.91 -15.38 -3.12
CA GLY A 33 1.44 -16.00 -1.91
C GLY A 33 2.12 -15.01 -0.97
N LEU A 34 2.38 -15.47 0.26
CA LEU A 34 3.08 -14.67 1.27
C LEU A 34 4.54 -14.39 0.88
N GLU A 35 5.20 -15.27 0.12
CA GLU A 35 6.54 -15.01 -0.39
C GLU A 35 6.57 -13.81 -1.35
N GLY A 36 5.57 -13.71 -2.24
CA GLY A 36 5.43 -12.55 -3.12
C GLY A 36 5.20 -11.26 -2.34
N VAL A 37 4.46 -11.32 -1.23
CA VAL A 37 4.29 -10.20 -0.29
C VAL A 37 5.63 -9.84 0.35
N HIS A 38 6.38 -10.81 0.87
CA HIS A 38 7.70 -10.59 1.47
C HIS A 38 8.65 -9.88 0.50
N GLU A 39 8.76 -10.37 -0.73
CA GLU A 39 9.58 -9.70 -1.74
C GLU A 39 9.12 -8.27 -2.05
N ALA A 40 7.81 -8.03 -2.16
CA ALA A 40 7.27 -6.69 -2.41
C ALA A 40 7.60 -5.73 -1.27
N LEU A 41 7.53 -6.19 -0.02
CA LEU A 41 7.92 -5.41 1.16
C LEU A 41 9.42 -5.12 1.18
N LEU A 42 10.26 -6.13 0.92
CA LEU A 42 11.71 -5.92 0.86
C LEU A 42 12.07 -4.88 -0.21
N ARG A 43 11.47 -4.97 -1.41
CA ARG A 43 11.65 -3.96 -2.47
C ARG A 43 11.12 -2.58 -2.06
N ALA A 44 10.15 -2.49 -1.15
CA ALA A 44 9.55 -1.23 -0.72
C ALA A 44 10.43 -0.49 0.26
N LEU A 45 11.22 -1.26 1.00
CA LEU A 45 12.07 -0.78 2.07
C LEU A 45 13.51 -0.58 1.62
N TRP A 46 13.94 -1.26 0.55
CA TRP A 46 15.25 -1.07 -0.08
C TRP A 46 15.30 -0.01 -1.18
N SER A 47 14.34 0.93 -1.22
CA SER A 47 14.25 1.95 -2.26
C SER A 47 15.39 2.98 -2.26
N GLY A 48 16.26 3.01 -1.25
CA GLY A 48 17.40 3.93 -1.23
C GLY A 48 18.62 3.43 -0.43
N PRO A 49 19.86 3.67 -0.90
CA PRO A 49 21.09 3.22 -0.24
C PRO A 49 21.39 3.92 1.10
N ARG A 50 20.54 4.87 1.53
CA ARG A 50 20.66 5.63 2.79
C ARG A 50 19.51 5.38 3.77
N GLU A 51 18.53 4.57 3.40
CA GLU A 51 17.39 4.27 4.28
C GLU A 51 17.79 3.15 5.23
N ALA A 52 17.88 3.47 6.52
CA ALA A 52 17.98 2.44 7.54
C ALA A 52 16.67 1.64 7.51
N LEU A 53 16.76 0.32 7.38
CA LEU A 53 15.59 -0.53 7.53
C LEU A 53 14.95 -0.26 8.91
N PRO A 54 13.63 -0.21 9.00
CA PRO A 54 12.94 -0.14 10.29
C PRO A 54 13.46 -1.24 11.21
N ARG A 55 13.78 -0.91 12.46
CA ARG A 55 14.31 -1.89 13.43
C ARG A 55 13.39 -3.11 13.58
N ASP A 56 12.09 -2.87 13.45
CA ASP A 56 11.05 -3.86 13.69
C ASP A 56 10.64 -4.57 12.38
N LEU A 57 11.39 -4.39 11.29
CA LEU A 57 11.07 -5.02 9.99
C LEU A 57 10.99 -6.54 10.10
N ALA A 58 11.92 -7.17 10.80
CA ALA A 58 11.90 -8.63 10.98
C ALA A 58 10.62 -9.08 11.70
N GLU A 59 10.18 -8.33 12.70
CA GLU A 59 8.94 -8.58 13.44
C GLU A 59 7.72 -8.38 12.54
N HIS A 60 7.70 -7.31 11.74
CA HIS A 60 6.66 -7.07 10.76
C HIS A 60 6.56 -8.19 9.71
N LEU A 61 7.69 -8.65 9.15
CA LEU A 61 7.70 -9.75 8.18
C LEU A 61 7.27 -11.08 8.82
N ALA A 62 7.64 -11.32 10.08
CA ALA A 62 7.20 -12.51 10.83
C ALA A 62 5.67 -12.49 11.05
N SER A 63 5.12 -11.33 11.42
CA SER A 63 3.69 -11.17 11.72
C SER A 63 2.77 -11.48 10.53
N LEU A 64 3.24 -11.38 9.28
CA LEU A 64 2.46 -11.77 8.10
C LEU A 64 2.01 -13.24 8.12
N ARG A 65 2.76 -14.10 8.83
CA ARG A 65 2.41 -15.52 8.99
C ARG A 65 1.51 -15.77 10.19
N GLU A 66 1.25 -14.76 11.02
CA GLU A 66 0.45 -14.87 12.23
C GLU A 66 -1.01 -14.50 11.93
N PRO A 67 -1.96 -15.45 12.04
CA PRO A 67 -3.39 -15.16 11.86
C PRO A 67 -3.91 -13.95 12.61
N ALA A 68 -3.44 -13.76 13.85
CA ALA A 68 -3.89 -12.68 14.74
C ALA A 68 -3.45 -11.29 14.28
N ALA A 69 -2.40 -11.19 13.45
CA ALA A 69 -1.92 -9.93 12.90
C ALA A 69 -2.79 -9.41 11.74
N TRP A 70 -3.67 -10.25 11.18
CA TRP A 70 -4.55 -9.87 10.10
C TRP A 70 -5.90 -9.41 10.65
N ALA A 71 -6.25 -8.16 10.40
CA ALA A 71 -7.57 -7.65 10.71
C ALA A 71 -8.58 -8.06 9.62
N VAL A 72 -9.77 -8.52 10.03
CA VAL A 72 -10.90 -8.67 9.12
C VAL A 72 -11.44 -7.28 8.83
N HIS A 73 -11.36 -6.84 7.58
CA HIS A 73 -11.82 -5.52 7.18
C HIS A 73 -13.12 -5.63 6.40
N GLY A 74 -14.20 -6.12 7.04
CA GLY A 74 -15.52 -6.26 6.42
C GLY A 74 -15.62 -7.36 5.36
N ALA A 75 -16.74 -7.36 4.62
CA ALA A 75 -17.02 -8.32 3.54
C ALA A 75 -17.07 -7.58 2.20
N GLY A 76 -16.04 -7.76 1.37
CA GLY A 76 -16.05 -7.37 -0.04
C GLY A 76 -16.47 -8.60 -0.86
N ASP A 77 -17.39 -8.44 -1.81
CA ASP A 77 -17.96 -9.55 -2.59
C ASP A 77 -18.56 -10.70 -1.75
N GLY A 78 -18.99 -10.40 -0.51
CA GLY A 78 -19.52 -11.40 0.43
C GLY A 78 -18.46 -12.31 1.07
N GLN A 79 -17.17 -12.00 0.91
CA GLN A 79 -16.05 -12.74 1.50
C GLN A 79 -15.22 -11.83 2.41
N PRO A 80 -14.71 -12.32 3.56
CA PRO A 80 -13.83 -11.53 4.41
C PRO A 80 -12.52 -11.26 3.66
N PHE A 81 -12.20 -9.98 3.47
CA PHE A 81 -10.86 -9.58 3.07
C PHE A 81 -10.06 -9.21 4.32
N TRP A 82 -8.82 -9.68 4.31
CA TRP A 82 -7.91 -9.57 5.43
C TRP A 82 -6.88 -8.50 5.10
N HIS A 83 -6.62 -7.63 6.06
CA HIS A 83 -5.73 -6.51 5.93
C HIS A 83 -4.64 -6.61 6.99
N TRP A 84 -3.39 -6.60 6.55
CA TRP A 84 -2.22 -6.39 7.39
C TRP A 84 -1.67 -5.00 7.14
N TRP A 85 -1.32 -4.27 8.20
CA TRP A 85 -0.82 -2.91 8.11
C TRP A 85 0.40 -2.70 9.01
N ALA A 86 1.39 -1.97 8.51
CA ALA A 86 2.50 -1.48 9.30
C ALA A 86 2.87 -0.05 8.95
N GLY A 87 3.11 0.77 9.98
CA GLY A 87 3.75 2.08 9.87
C GLY A 87 5.28 1.93 9.87
N LEU A 88 5.96 2.57 8.92
CA LEU A 88 7.40 2.47 8.70
C LEU A 88 7.98 3.90 8.62
N GLY A 89 7.89 4.64 9.73
CA GLY A 89 8.22 6.06 9.79
C GLY A 89 7.21 6.92 9.01
N GLU A 90 7.69 7.67 8.02
CA GLU A 90 6.85 8.50 7.12
C GLU A 90 6.11 7.68 6.05
N ARG A 91 6.27 6.35 6.06
CA ARG A 91 5.61 5.43 5.13
C ARG A 91 4.64 4.52 5.87
N SER A 92 3.74 3.93 5.11
CA SER A 92 2.94 2.82 5.61
C SER A 92 2.78 1.78 4.52
N VAL A 93 2.65 0.53 4.91
CA VAL A 93 2.32 -0.55 3.98
C VAL A 93 1.05 -1.23 4.40
N SER A 94 0.18 -1.48 3.43
CA SER A 94 -0.99 -2.32 3.55
C SER A 94 -0.86 -3.54 2.66
N VAL A 95 -1.21 -4.71 3.18
CA VAL A 95 -1.34 -5.95 2.42
C VAL A 95 -2.78 -6.42 2.50
N GLN A 96 -3.44 -6.55 1.36
CA GLN A 96 -4.83 -6.96 1.27
C GLN A 96 -4.95 -8.28 0.51
N ARG A 97 -5.61 -9.26 1.13
CA ARG A 97 -5.98 -10.51 0.48
C ARG A 97 -7.15 -10.29 -0.48
N LEU A 98 -7.00 -10.68 -1.75
CA LEU A 98 -8.11 -10.67 -2.71
C LEU A 98 -9.01 -11.90 -2.56
N THR A 99 -10.31 -11.69 -2.66
CA THR A 99 -11.36 -12.70 -2.45
C THR A 99 -11.78 -13.35 -3.77
N GLY A 100 -10.88 -14.10 -4.39
CA GLY A 100 -11.21 -14.89 -5.58
C GLY A 100 -10.01 -15.22 -6.45
N PRO A 101 -10.11 -16.26 -7.30
CA PRO A 101 -9.11 -16.51 -8.32
C PRO A 101 -9.05 -15.30 -9.26
N MET A 102 -7.83 -14.86 -9.60
CA MET A 102 -7.56 -13.79 -10.57
C MET A 102 -7.08 -14.41 -11.89
N PRO A 103 -7.99 -14.91 -12.76
CA PRO A 103 -7.62 -15.59 -14.01
C PRO A 103 -6.85 -14.69 -15.00
N PHE A 104 -6.86 -13.38 -14.78
CA PHE A 104 -6.19 -12.38 -15.63
C PHE A 104 -5.12 -11.58 -14.88
N LEU A 105 -4.40 -12.21 -13.94
CA LEU A 105 -3.41 -11.53 -13.10
C LEU A 105 -2.42 -10.63 -13.89
N PRO A 106 -1.85 -11.03 -15.05
CA PRO A 106 -0.95 -10.15 -15.81
C PRO A 106 -1.64 -8.86 -16.29
N SER A 107 -2.86 -8.97 -16.84
CA SER A 107 -3.64 -7.82 -17.29
C SER A 107 -4.06 -6.92 -16.13
N ALA A 108 -4.47 -7.51 -15.01
CA ALA A 108 -4.80 -6.77 -13.81
C ALA A 108 -3.58 -6.05 -13.22
N LYS A 109 -2.40 -6.67 -13.26
CA LYS A 109 -1.14 -6.04 -12.85
C LYS A 109 -0.80 -4.84 -13.73
N ALA A 110 -0.93 -4.97 -15.05
CA ALA A 110 -0.70 -3.86 -15.98
C ALA A 110 -1.69 -2.70 -15.74
N ALA A 111 -2.98 -3.00 -15.61
CA ALA A 111 -4.00 -2.00 -15.35
C ALA A 111 -3.79 -1.29 -14.00
N LEU A 112 -3.39 -2.02 -12.96
CA LEU A 112 -3.05 -1.44 -11.66
C LEU A 112 -1.84 -0.51 -11.76
N GLN A 113 -0.79 -0.91 -12.47
CA GLN A 113 0.40 -0.08 -12.68
C GLN A 113 0.08 1.21 -13.44
N GLU A 114 -0.78 1.13 -14.47
CA GLU A 114 -1.26 2.30 -15.21
C GLU A 114 -2.05 3.26 -14.31
N ALA A 115 -3.01 2.73 -13.55
CA ALA A 115 -3.83 3.53 -12.63
C ALA A 115 -2.98 4.21 -11.54
N VAL A 116 -2.04 3.48 -10.94
CA VAL A 116 -1.12 4.03 -9.92
C VAL A 116 -0.24 5.12 -10.52
N THR A 117 0.30 4.92 -11.72
CA THR A 117 1.12 5.93 -12.41
C THR A 117 0.31 7.20 -12.65
N ALA A 118 -0.93 7.07 -13.14
CA ALA A 118 -1.82 8.20 -13.36
C ALA A 118 -2.12 8.97 -12.07
N LEU A 119 -2.37 8.25 -10.95
CA LEU A 119 -2.62 8.86 -9.65
C LEU A 119 -1.38 9.58 -9.08
N ILE A 120 -0.19 9.01 -9.24
CA ILE A 120 1.08 9.64 -8.82
C ILE A 120 1.30 10.93 -9.63
N SER A 121 1.09 10.90 -10.94
CA SER A 121 1.19 12.08 -11.80
C SER A 121 0.18 13.15 -11.38
N CYS A 122 -1.07 12.77 -11.14
CA CYS A 122 -2.10 13.69 -10.67
C CYS A 122 -1.73 14.34 -9.33
N ALA A 123 -1.18 13.56 -8.39
CA ALA A 123 -0.70 14.09 -7.11
C ALA A 123 0.48 15.07 -7.29
N ALA A 124 1.37 14.85 -8.25
CA ALA A 124 2.44 15.78 -8.59
C ALA A 124 1.90 17.09 -9.16
N ASP A 125 0.96 17.01 -10.11
CA ASP A 125 0.31 18.19 -10.70
C ASP A 125 -0.42 19.03 -9.65
N LEU A 126 -1.12 18.37 -8.72
CA LEU A 126 -1.78 19.05 -7.60
C LEU A 126 -0.80 19.78 -6.68
N ARG A 127 0.36 19.19 -6.38
CA ARG A 127 1.40 19.85 -5.57
C ARG A 127 1.94 21.10 -6.26
N LEU A 128 2.24 20.99 -7.56
CA LEU A 128 2.70 22.13 -8.37
C LEU A 128 1.66 23.24 -8.41
N ALA A 129 0.38 22.91 -8.61
CA ALA A 129 -0.70 23.90 -8.62
C ALA A 129 -0.84 24.63 -7.26
N VAL A 130 -0.69 23.90 -6.15
CA VAL A 130 -0.72 24.50 -4.79
C VAL A 130 0.48 25.43 -4.57
N GLU A 131 1.67 25.04 -4.99
CA GLU A 131 2.89 25.84 -4.86
C GLU A 131 2.81 27.13 -5.69
N GLN A 132 2.38 27.02 -6.95
CA GLN A 132 2.17 28.17 -7.84
C GLN A 132 1.15 29.15 -7.24
N ARG A 133 0.04 28.64 -6.68
CA ARG A 133 -0.96 29.48 -6.00
C ARG A 133 -0.39 30.19 -4.77
N ARG A 134 0.42 29.50 -3.96
CA ARG A 134 1.09 30.10 -2.79
C ARG A 134 2.08 31.19 -3.21
N GLY A 135 2.87 30.96 -4.27
CA GLY A 135 3.79 31.93 -4.83
C GLY A 135 3.08 33.19 -5.35
N ALA A 136 1.99 33.01 -6.10
CA ALA A 136 1.18 34.12 -6.62
C ALA A 136 0.59 34.98 -5.49
N LEU A 137 0.04 34.35 -4.44
CA LEU A 137 -0.51 35.05 -3.27
C LEU A 137 0.56 35.85 -2.50
N ARG A 138 1.80 35.36 -2.46
CA ARG A 138 2.92 36.07 -1.81
C ARG A 138 3.30 37.33 -2.58
N ILE A 139 3.40 37.23 -3.92
CA ILE A 139 3.71 38.38 -4.79
C ILE A 139 2.63 39.47 -4.68
N CYS A 140 1.34 39.09 -4.63
CA CYS A 140 0.26 40.05 -4.45
C CYS A 140 0.37 40.83 -3.14
N ARG A 141 0.67 40.14 -2.01
CA ARG A 141 0.85 40.80 -0.70
C ARG A 141 2.05 41.74 -0.67
N ASP A 142 3.17 41.35 -1.28
CA ASP A 142 4.39 42.17 -1.31
C ASP A 142 4.20 43.44 -2.18
N ASN A 143 3.27 43.42 -3.13
CA ASN A 143 2.91 44.58 -3.95
C ASN A 143 1.89 45.51 -3.26
N GLU A 144 1.02 44.99 -2.39
CA GLU A 144 0.07 45.80 -1.59
C GLU A 144 0.74 46.51 -0.40
N ALA A 145 1.91 46.04 0.04
CA ALA A 145 2.67 46.61 1.15
C ALA A 145 3.67 47.70 0.74
N ARG A 146 3.70 48.09 -0.55
CA ARG A 146 4.55 49.17 -1.11
C ARG A 146 3.71 50.37 -1.48
#